data_AF-A0A9D0XL64-F1
#
_entry.id   AF-A0A9D0XL64-F1
#
_cell.length_a   1.000
_cell.length_b   1.000
_cell.length_c   1.000
_cell.angle_alpha   90.00
_cell.angle_beta   90.00
_cell.angle_gamma   90.00
#
_symmetry.space_group_name_H-M   'P 1'
#
loop_
_entity.id
_entity.type
_entity.pdbx_description
1 polymer ?
#
loop_
_entity_poly.entity_id
_entity_poly.type
_entity_poly.pdbx_seq_one_letter_code
_entity_poly.pdbx_strand_id
1 'polypeptide(L)'
;LVDPDKWSFEVKVKGDKSIHGMKTFGMLIPKSRGFMTDWLAFELLKKRGLMGLRTDFVNVTINGTDHGLFYLEERFDKRLIEHNKLREGIIFKLNNGFKAYKEKRILKTENARDQLLMVKRM
;
A
#
# COMPACT_ATOMS: atom_id res chain seq x y z
N LEU A 1 14.10 17.83 14.22
CA LEU A 1 15.31 17.09 13.79
C LEU A 1 14.89 15.91 12.94
N VAL A 2 15.27 15.93 11.67
CA VAL A 2 15.20 14.80 10.73
C VAL A 2 16.61 14.21 10.75
N ASP A 3 16.72 12.91 10.96
CA ASP A 3 18.00 12.21 10.86
C ASP A 3 18.43 12.22 9.37
N PRO A 4 19.52 12.91 9.00
CA PRO A 4 19.93 13.04 7.60
C PRO A 4 20.29 11.69 6.96
N ASP A 5 20.63 10.68 7.77
CA ASP A 5 21.12 9.38 7.32
C ASP A 5 20.03 8.30 7.30
N LYS A 6 18.82 8.64 7.74
CA LYS A 6 17.67 7.73 7.73
C LYS A 6 16.63 8.18 6.72
N TRP A 7 16.47 7.40 5.65
CA TRP A 7 15.49 7.67 4.59
C TRP A 7 14.33 6.68 4.61
N SER A 8 13.18 7.12 4.11
CA SER A 8 12.07 6.21 3.82
C SER A 8 12.26 5.58 2.44
N PHE A 9 11.83 4.33 2.28
CA PHE A 9 11.98 3.57 1.05
C PHE A 9 10.64 3.08 0.52
N GLU A 10 10.50 3.04 -0.80
CA GLU A 10 9.53 2.14 -1.43
C GLU A 10 10.27 0.89 -1.91
N VAL A 11 9.86 -0.26 -1.39
CA VAL A 11 10.43 -1.55 -1.74
C VAL A 11 9.52 -2.26 -2.72
N LYS A 12 10.09 -2.70 -3.84
CA LYS A 12 9.39 -3.51 -4.85
C LYS A 12 10.09 -4.87 -4.99
N VAL A 13 9.40 -5.94 -4.60
CA VAL A 13 9.95 -7.30 -4.67
C VAL A 13 10.00 -7.77 -6.13
N LYS A 14 11.15 -8.29 -6.59
CA LYS A 14 11.35 -8.78 -7.97
C LYS A 14 10.72 -10.17 -8.21
N GLY A 15 10.56 -10.57 -9.47
CA GLY A 15 10.06 -11.89 -9.89
C GLY A 15 8.62 -12.17 -9.45
N ASP A 16 8.33 -13.41 -9.06
CA ASP A 16 7.01 -13.85 -8.56
C ASP A 16 6.92 -13.94 -7.03
N LYS A 17 7.95 -13.47 -6.33
CA LYS A 17 8.01 -13.48 -4.87
C LYS A 17 7.20 -12.36 -4.23
N SER A 18 6.90 -12.50 -2.95
CA SER A 18 6.31 -11.47 -2.10
C SER A 18 6.88 -11.54 -0.69
N ILE A 19 6.74 -10.46 0.08
CA ILE A 19 7.10 -10.41 1.51
C ILE A 19 5.82 -10.10 2.27
N HIS A 20 5.45 -10.95 3.24
CA HIS A 20 4.16 -10.88 3.94
C HIS A 20 2.94 -10.76 3.00
N GLY A 21 3.03 -11.37 1.80
CA GLY A 21 2.00 -11.28 0.76
C GLY A 21 1.92 -9.92 0.06
N MET A 22 2.91 -9.03 0.20
CA MET A 22 3.01 -7.73 -0.45
C MET A 22 4.04 -7.75 -1.57
N LYS A 23 3.69 -7.11 -2.69
CA LYS A 23 4.61 -6.93 -3.84
C LYS A 23 5.36 -5.60 -3.79
N THR A 24 4.71 -4.59 -3.24
CA THR A 24 5.26 -3.26 -3.02
C THR A 24 4.81 -2.78 -1.64
N PHE A 25 5.73 -2.22 -0.87
CA PHE A 25 5.46 -1.68 0.47
C PHE A 25 6.43 -0.53 0.75
N GLY A 26 6.01 0.37 1.63
CA GLY A 26 6.87 1.40 2.20
C GLY A 26 7.59 0.88 3.43
N MET A 27 8.86 1.24 3.58
CA MET A 27 9.55 1.24 4.87
C MET A 27 9.75 2.69 5.23
N LEU A 28 8.92 3.20 6.14
CA LEU A 28 8.83 4.61 6.46
C LEU A 28 9.43 4.91 7.82
N ILE A 29 9.94 6.12 8.00
CA ILE A 29 10.36 6.57 9.33
C ILE A 29 9.12 6.71 10.20
N PRO A 30 9.01 6.06 11.38
CA PRO A 30 7.77 6.04 12.17
C PRO A 30 7.18 7.42 12.47
N LYS A 31 8.04 8.42 12.74
CA LYS A 31 7.64 9.80 12.98
C LYS A 31 6.83 10.41 11.82
N SER A 32 7.09 10.01 10.58
CA SER A 32 6.34 10.50 9.40
C SER A 32 4.88 10.05 9.36
N ARG A 33 4.50 9.09 10.21
CA ARG A 33 3.17 8.45 10.29
C ARG A 33 2.51 8.61 11.66
N GLY A 34 2.92 9.64 12.40
CA GLY A 34 2.41 9.87 13.75
C GLY A 34 2.78 8.75 14.72
N PHE A 35 3.92 8.08 14.50
CA PHE A 35 4.34 6.89 15.25
C PHE A 35 3.33 5.75 15.13
N MET A 36 2.49 5.55 16.15
CA MET A 36 1.50 4.48 16.20
C MET A 36 0.12 4.88 15.67
N THR A 37 -0.12 6.16 15.37
CA THR A 37 -1.44 6.66 14.99
C THR A 37 -2.01 5.93 13.77
N ASP A 38 -1.25 5.84 12.67
CA ASP A 38 -1.71 5.16 11.46
C ASP A 38 -1.89 3.66 11.68
N TRP A 39 -0.99 3.04 12.44
CA TRP A 39 -1.09 1.62 12.80
C TRP A 39 -2.38 1.33 13.54
N LEU A 40 -2.65 2.09 14.62
CA LEU A 40 -3.84 1.94 15.44
C LEU A 40 -5.12 2.18 14.63
N ALA A 41 -5.11 3.16 13.73
CA ALA A 41 -6.23 3.43 12.84
C ALA A 41 -6.55 2.23 11.95
N PHE A 42 -5.55 1.62 11.30
CA PHE A 42 -5.76 0.44 10.47
C PHE A 42 -6.19 -0.79 11.27
N GLU A 43 -5.66 -1.00 12.47
CA GLU A 43 -6.10 -2.08 13.34
C GLU A 43 -7.57 -1.90 13.77
N LEU A 44 -8.00 -0.67 14.04
CA LEU A 44 -9.40 -0.36 14.34
C LEU A 44 -10.32 -0.63 13.14
N LEU A 45 -9.90 -0.23 11.93
CA LEU A 45 -10.65 -0.51 10.69
C LEU A 45 -10.83 -2.02 10.49
N LYS A 46 -9.75 -2.80 10.59
CA LYS A 46 -9.81 -4.27 10.49
C LYS A 46 -10.73 -4.88 11.55
N LYS A 47 -10.64 -4.42 12.79
CA LYS A 47 -11.51 -4.86 13.90
C LYS A 47 -12.99 -4.57 13.64
N ARG A 48 -13.30 -3.52 12.87
CA ARG A 48 -14.66 -3.15 12.45
C ARG A 48 -15.11 -3.82 11.15
N GLY A 49 -14.31 -4.72 10.58
CA GLY A 49 -14.60 -5.39 9.31
C GLY A 49 -14.46 -4.47 8.09
N LEU A 50 -13.77 -3.34 8.23
CA LEU A 50 -13.47 -2.42 7.14
C LEU A 50 -12.12 -2.76 6.51
N MET A 51 -11.92 -2.31 5.26
CA MET A 51 -10.65 -2.49 4.57
C MET A 51 -9.54 -1.78 5.32
N GLY A 52 -8.47 -2.51 5.65
CA GLY A 52 -7.28 -1.97 6.29
C GLY A 52 -6.00 -2.38 5.56
N LEU A 53 -4.99 -1.50 5.58
CA LEU A 53 -3.66 -1.84 5.09
C LEU A 53 -2.96 -2.81 6.04
N ARG A 54 -2.13 -3.70 5.50
CA ARG A 54 -1.12 -4.39 6.29
C ARG A 54 -0.06 -3.37 6.69
N THR A 55 0.10 -3.18 8.00
CA THR A 55 1.07 -2.27 8.57
C THR A 55 1.70 -2.91 9.78
N ASP A 56 2.98 -2.60 10.02
CA ASP A 56 3.72 -3.16 11.16
C ASP A 56 4.95 -2.29 11.47
N PHE A 57 5.67 -2.62 12.54
CA PHE A 57 6.97 -2.05 12.86
C PHE A 57 8.06 -3.12 12.73
N VAL A 58 9.07 -2.85 11.91
CA VAL A 58 10.13 -3.81 11.57
C VAL A 58 11.51 -3.18 11.74
N ASN A 59 12.46 -3.94 12.27
CA ASN A 59 13.87 -3.55 12.23
C ASN A 59 14.47 -3.90 10.88
N VAL A 60 15.25 -2.97 10.31
CA VAL A 60 15.78 -3.08 8.96
C VAL A 60 17.29 -3.07 8.97
N THR A 61 17.89 -4.10 8.37
CA THR A 61 19.33 -4.19 8.12
C THR A 61 19.57 -4.16 6.61
N ILE A 62 20.45 -3.28 6.13
CA ILE A 62 20.80 -3.16 4.70
C ILE A 62 22.31 -3.33 4.58
N ASN A 63 22.74 -4.31 3.78
CA ASN A 63 24.16 -4.62 3.56
C ASN A 63 24.97 -4.82 4.85
N GLY A 64 24.35 -5.39 5.89
CA GLY A 64 24.98 -5.64 7.20
C GLY A 64 24.91 -4.47 8.18
N THR A 65 24.45 -3.29 7.75
CA THR A 65 24.27 -2.12 8.62
C THR A 65 22.85 -2.08 9.19
N ASP A 66 22.72 -1.94 10.50
CA ASP A 66 21.43 -1.76 11.18
C ASP A 66 20.94 -0.32 10.98
N HIS A 67 19.75 -0.16 10.39
CA HIS A 67 19.06 1.12 10.22
C HIS A 67 17.91 1.31 11.23
N GLY A 68 17.75 0.36 12.15
CA GLY A 68 16.78 0.37 13.24
C GLY A 68 15.34 0.23 12.79
N LEU A 69 14.43 0.79 13.58
CA LEU A 69 12.99 0.61 13.42
C LEU A 69 12.41 1.41 12.25
N PHE A 70 11.59 0.75 11.45
CA PHE A 70 10.78 1.32 10.36
C PHE A 70 9.30 0.95 10.53
N TYR A 71 8.44 1.81 10.02
CA TYR A 71 7.03 1.53 9.82
C TYR A 71 6.83 0.91 8.44
N LEU A 72 6.43 -0.37 8.42
CA LEU A 72 6.06 -1.11 7.23
C LEU A 72 4.64 -0.68 6.83
N GLU A 73 4.46 -0.22 5.59
CA GLU A 73 3.16 0.21 5.07
C GLU A 73 2.86 -0.44 3.72
N GLU A 74 1.79 -1.23 3.63
CA GLU A 74 1.34 -1.82 2.37
C GLU A 74 1.03 -0.75 1.30
N ARG A 75 1.44 -1.01 0.05
CA ARG A 75 1.00 -0.21 -1.11
C ARG A 75 -0.20 -0.85 -1.81
N PHE A 76 -1.03 0.00 -2.41
CA PHE A 76 -2.19 -0.44 -3.18
C PHE A 76 -1.81 -1.38 -4.33
N ASP A 77 -2.41 -2.56 -4.31
CA ASP A 77 -2.33 -3.58 -5.35
C ASP A 77 -3.53 -4.52 -5.19
N LYS A 78 -3.78 -5.40 -6.16
CA LYS A 78 -4.87 -6.38 -6.05
C LYS A 78 -4.78 -7.26 -4.79
N ARG A 79 -3.54 -7.51 -4.32
CA ARG A 79 -3.25 -8.26 -3.10
C ARG A 79 -3.83 -7.63 -1.84
N LEU A 80 -3.98 -6.30 -1.80
CA LEU A 80 -4.67 -5.62 -0.69
C LEU A 80 -6.15 -6.02 -0.63
N ILE A 81 -6.80 -6.02 -1.80
CA ILE A 81 -8.21 -6.34 -1.94
C ILE A 81 -8.44 -7.81 -1.57
N GLU A 82 -7.62 -8.70 -2.13
CA GLU A 82 -7.63 -10.14 -1.84
C GLU A 82 -7.39 -10.41 -0.34
N HIS A 83 -6.41 -9.75 0.28
CA HIS A 83 -6.11 -9.90 1.71
C HIS A 83 -7.28 -9.45 2.61
N ASN A 84 -8.01 -8.40 2.19
CA ASN A 84 -9.21 -7.94 2.87
C ASN A 84 -10.46 -8.80 2.53
N LYS A 85 -10.30 -9.95 1.86
CA LYS A 85 -11.37 -10.88 1.47
C LYS A 85 -12.45 -10.23 0.60
N LEU A 86 -12.04 -9.29 -0.25
CA LEU A 86 -12.91 -8.61 -1.20
C LEU A 86 -12.64 -9.10 -2.62
N ARG A 87 -13.66 -9.00 -3.48
CA ARG A 87 -13.52 -9.31 -4.90
C ARG A 87 -12.64 -8.25 -5.57
N GLU A 88 -11.71 -8.69 -6.41
CA GLU A 88 -10.83 -7.79 -7.17
C GLU A 88 -11.64 -6.75 -7.96
N GLY A 89 -11.18 -5.49 -7.91
CA GLY A 89 -11.83 -4.36 -8.57
C GLY A 89 -10.89 -3.16 -8.70
N ILE A 90 -11.40 -2.08 -9.30
CA ILE A 90 -10.64 -0.85 -9.53
C ILE A 90 -10.47 -0.10 -8.20
N ILE A 91 -9.23 0.16 -7.82
CA ILE A 91 -8.90 1.11 -6.74
C ILE A 91 -8.86 2.51 -7.36
N PHE A 92 -9.56 3.47 -6.77
CA PHE A 92 -9.62 4.84 -7.27
C PHE A 92 -9.63 5.86 -6.14
N LYS A 93 -9.35 7.12 -6.49
CA LYS A 93 -9.53 8.28 -5.64
C LYS A 93 -10.57 9.20 -6.29
N LEU A 94 -11.48 9.73 -5.48
CA LEU A 94 -12.35 10.83 -5.86
C LEU A 94 -11.70 12.13 -5.38
N ASN A 95 -11.17 12.92 -6.30
CA ASN A 95 -10.62 14.25 -6.00
C ASN A 95 -10.67 15.11 -7.26
N ASN A 96 -11.60 16.07 -7.31
CA ASN A 96 -11.95 16.81 -8.52
C ASN A 96 -12.27 15.88 -9.70
N GLY A 97 -12.98 14.77 -9.43
CA GLY A 97 -13.33 13.73 -10.38
C GLY A 97 -12.77 12.36 -10.04
N PHE A 98 -13.04 11.38 -10.91
CA PHE A 98 -12.62 9.99 -10.75
C PHE A 98 -11.20 9.77 -11.28
N LYS A 99 -10.31 9.24 -10.43
CA LYS A 99 -8.94 8.86 -10.83
C LYS A 99 -8.61 7.43 -10.41
N ALA A 100 -8.47 6.55 -11.39
CA ALA A 100 -8.08 5.17 -11.14
C ALA A 100 -6.59 5.05 -10.77
N TYR A 101 -6.29 4.22 -9.79
CA TYR A 101 -4.93 3.85 -9.45
C TYR A 101 -4.35 2.93 -10.54
N LYS A 102 -3.12 3.22 -11.00
CA LYS A 102 -2.46 2.49 -12.11
C LYS A 102 -3.31 2.43 -13.40
N GLU A 103 -4.03 3.51 -13.73
CA GLU A 103 -4.94 3.59 -14.89
C GLU A 103 -4.32 3.10 -16.22
N LYS A 104 -3.09 3.51 -16.55
CA LYS A 104 -2.38 3.06 -17.76
C LYS A 104 -2.23 1.54 -17.86
N ARG A 105 -2.17 0.84 -16.72
CA ARG A 105 -2.10 -0.63 -16.66
C ARG A 105 -3.49 -1.24 -16.83
N ILE A 106 -4.51 -0.64 -16.23
CA ILE A 106 -5.91 -1.08 -16.34
C ILE A 106 -6.36 -1.04 -17.80
N LEU A 107 -6.05 0.05 -18.53
CA LEU A 107 -6.41 0.24 -19.94
C LEU A 107 -5.86 -0.84 -20.90
N LYS A 108 -4.88 -1.65 -20.47
CA LYS A 108 -4.31 -2.73 -21.29
C LYS A 108 -5.10 -4.04 -21.21
N THR A 109 -6.04 -4.16 -20.28
CA THR A 109 -6.85 -5.37 -20.07
C THR A 109 -8.28 -5.06 -20.46
N GLU A 110 -8.84 -5.76 -21.44
CA GLU A 110 -10.18 -5.44 -22.01
C GLU A 110 -11.27 -5.35 -20.94
N ASN A 111 -11.44 -6.38 -20.11
CA ASN A 111 -12.47 -6.39 -19.07
C ASN A 111 -12.31 -5.23 -18.05
N ALA A 112 -11.07 -4.96 -17.61
CA ALA A 112 -10.82 -3.89 -16.65
C ALA A 112 -10.97 -2.49 -17.28
N ARG A 113 -10.71 -2.35 -18.59
CA ARG A 113 -10.94 -1.14 -19.37
C ARG A 113 -12.42 -0.82 -19.47
N ASP A 114 -13.27 -1.82 -19.73
CA ASP A 114 -14.72 -1.60 -19.83
C ASP A 114 -15.32 -1.15 -18.50
N GLN A 115 -14.92 -1.79 -17.40
CA GLN A 115 -15.28 -1.37 -16.05
C GLN A 115 -14.85 0.07 -15.77
N LEU A 116 -13.63 0.44 -16.14
CA LEU A 116 -13.11 1.79 -15.96
C LEU A 116 -13.91 2.83 -16.75
N LEU A 117 -14.26 2.52 -18.01
CA LEU A 117 -15.05 3.41 -18.87
C LEU A 117 -16.49 3.56 -18.35
N MET A 118 -17.09 2.49 -17.83
CA MET A 118 -18.40 2.53 -17.21
C MET A 118 -18.41 3.47 -16.00
N VAL A 119 -17.43 3.33 -15.10
CA VAL A 119 -17.35 4.18 -13.89
C VAL A 119 -17.09 5.65 -14.22
N LYS A 120 -16.29 5.95 -15.26
CA LYS A 120 -16.02 7.34 -15.68
C LYS A 120 -17.22 8.06 -16.33
N ARG A 121 -18.26 7.33 -16.72
CA ARG A 121 -19.48 7.87 -17.32
C ARG A 121 -20.58 8.15 -16.29
N MET A 122 -20.40 7.69 -15.05
CA MET A 122 -21.27 8.02 -13.92
C MET A 122 -20.94 9.41 -13.38
#